data_AF-A0A1V0NC98-F1
#
_entry.id   AF-A0A1V0NC98-F1
#
_cell.length_a   1.000
_cell.length_b   1.000
_cell.length_c   1.000
_cell.angle_alpha   90.00
_cell.angle_beta   90.00
_cell.angle_gamma   90.00
#
_symmetry.space_group_name_H-M   'P 1'
#
loop_
_entity.id
_entity.type
_entity.pdbx_description
1 polymer ?
#
loop_
_entity_poly.entity_id
_entity_poly.type
_entity_poly.pdbx_seq_one_letter_code
_entity_poly.pdbx_strand_id
1 'polypeptide(L)'
;MNFGEVLQTKRKSMGLTQEDLADKLFVSSETISNWETNKTTPDIDNVIRISQLFDISLNNLLLEGSNMVENIKKKAEINNLKKYSYCTVITDLVFLFIILSSHYGAELPISILIATCIGIGVNIAVMFYFLNRIKILEDKTKKQQRKEIFITIILCILAFVVTMLVSWFKH
;
A
#
# COMPACT_ATOMS: atom_id res chain seq x y z
N MET A 1 -10.32 18.14 23.86
CA MET A 1 -10.29 18.79 22.54
C MET A 1 -10.79 17.80 21.50
N ASN A 2 -11.54 18.25 20.48
CA ASN A 2 -11.90 17.46 19.28
C ASN A 2 -11.34 18.13 18.00
N PHE A 3 -11.45 17.47 16.84
CA PHE A 3 -10.93 18.00 15.58
C PHE A 3 -11.52 19.39 15.25
N GLY A 4 -12.84 19.55 15.38
CA GLY A 4 -13.52 20.82 15.12
C GLY A 4 -13.01 21.98 15.99
N GLU A 5 -12.74 21.70 17.27
CA GLU A 5 -12.14 22.66 18.21
C GLU A 5 -10.71 23.04 17.83
N VAL A 6 -9.89 22.08 17.39
CA VAL A 6 -8.52 22.34 16.92
C VAL A 6 -8.55 23.18 15.66
N LEU A 7 -9.40 22.83 14.69
CA LEU A 7 -9.60 23.58 13.45
C LEU A 7 -10.02 25.03 13.73
N GLN A 8 -11.04 25.21 14.58
CA GLN A 8 -11.52 26.54 14.95
C GLN A 8 -10.45 27.36 15.67
N THR A 9 -9.71 26.74 16.59
CA THR A 9 -8.64 27.41 17.34
C THR A 9 -7.53 27.88 16.40
N LYS A 10 -7.10 27.02 15.47
CA LYS A 10 -6.07 27.36 14.49
C LYS A 10 -6.52 28.44 13.52
N ARG A 11 -7.74 28.34 12.99
CA ARG A 11 -8.34 29.38 12.16
C ARG A 11 -8.33 30.73 12.87
N LYS A 12 -8.83 30.78 14.11
CA LYS A 12 -8.86 32.00 14.93
C LYS A 12 -7.46 32.55 15.22
N SER A 13 -6.47 31.68 15.46
CA SER A 13 -5.08 32.10 15.68
C SER A 13 -4.43 32.75 14.46
N MET A 14 -4.90 32.45 13.25
CA MET A 14 -4.48 33.10 12.00
C MET A 14 -5.36 34.30 11.63
N GLY A 15 -6.36 34.65 12.44
CA GLY A 15 -7.28 35.76 12.17
C GLY A 15 -8.24 35.52 10.99
N LEU A 16 -8.42 34.27 10.57
CA LEU A 16 -9.26 33.93 9.41
C LEU A 16 -10.74 33.82 9.80
N THR A 17 -11.65 34.26 8.93
CA THR A 17 -13.08 33.92 9.01
C THR A 17 -13.34 32.50 8.49
N GLN A 18 -14.54 31.95 8.71
CA GLN A 18 -14.89 30.64 8.13
C GLN A 18 -14.90 30.68 6.60
N GLU A 19 -15.24 31.82 6.01
CA GLU A 19 -15.23 32.06 4.56
C GLU A 19 -13.79 32.12 4.03
N ASP A 20 -12.89 32.85 4.70
CA ASP A 20 -11.47 32.90 4.31
C ASP A 20 -10.80 31.51 4.34
N LEU A 21 -11.16 30.69 5.34
CA LEU A 21 -10.65 29.32 5.43
C LEU A 21 -11.24 28.41 4.34
N ALA A 22 -12.52 28.60 4.02
CA ALA A 22 -13.20 27.85 2.97
C ALA A 22 -12.57 28.10 1.60
N ASP A 23 -12.25 29.36 1.30
CA ASP A 23 -11.56 29.77 0.07
C ASP A 23 -10.17 29.13 -0.03
N LYS A 24 -9.41 29.13 1.07
CA LYS A 24 -8.07 28.51 1.11
C LYS A 24 -8.10 27.00 0.93
N LEU A 25 -9.17 26.32 1.36
CA LEU A 25 -9.31 24.86 1.29
C LEU A 25 -10.12 24.39 0.07
N PHE A 26 -10.66 25.32 -0.72
CA PHE A 26 -11.53 25.08 -1.88
C PHE A 26 -12.81 24.29 -1.51
N VAL A 27 -13.45 24.69 -0.42
CA VAL A 27 -14.73 24.13 0.07
C VAL A 27 -15.70 25.26 0.39
N SER A 28 -16.94 24.93 0.79
CA SER A 28 -17.91 25.97 1.21
C SER A 28 -17.70 26.39 2.67
N SER A 29 -18.08 27.63 3.00
CA SER A 29 -18.08 28.12 4.40
C SER A 29 -18.99 27.28 5.31
N GLU A 30 -20.10 26.76 4.77
CA GLU A 30 -20.97 25.80 5.45
C GLU A 30 -20.22 24.50 5.78
N THR A 31 -19.38 24.00 4.87
CA THR A 31 -18.51 22.83 5.10
C THR A 31 -17.57 23.08 6.28
N ILE A 32 -16.90 24.24 6.32
CA ILE A 32 -16.03 24.62 7.45
C ILE A 32 -16.81 24.70 8.74
N SER A 33 -17.98 25.35 8.74
CA SER A 33 -18.84 25.42 9.93
C SER A 33 -19.24 24.03 10.42
N ASN A 34 -19.63 23.14 9.51
CA ASN A 34 -20.00 21.77 9.85
C ASN A 34 -18.84 20.96 10.44
N TRP A 35 -17.60 21.19 9.97
CA TRP A 35 -16.40 20.60 10.56
C TRP A 35 -16.08 21.15 11.94
N GLU A 36 -16.17 22.48 12.13
CA GLU A 36 -15.94 23.13 13.43
C GLU A 36 -16.95 22.69 14.50
N THR A 37 -18.19 22.40 14.10
CA THR A 37 -19.25 21.92 15.00
C THR A 37 -19.36 20.39 15.07
N ASN A 38 -18.42 19.64 14.49
CA ASN A 38 -18.42 18.17 14.42
C ASN A 38 -19.69 17.54 13.80
N LYS A 39 -20.44 18.27 12.96
CA LYS A 39 -21.59 17.72 12.22
C LYS A 39 -21.15 16.79 11.10
N THR A 40 -20.00 17.09 10.50
CA THR A 40 -19.35 16.25 9.49
C THR A 40 -17.85 16.23 9.75
N THR A 41 -17.16 15.24 9.21
CA THR A 41 -15.69 15.18 9.25
C THR A 41 -15.11 15.37 7.85
N PRO A 42 -13.99 16.10 7.70
CA PRO A 42 -13.30 16.21 6.42
C PRO A 42 -12.80 14.86 5.94
N ASP A 43 -12.66 14.71 4.63
CA ASP A 43 -11.96 13.58 4.04
C ASP A 43 -10.44 13.70 4.22
N ILE A 44 -9.71 12.65 3.83
CA ILE A 44 -8.25 12.57 3.98
C ILE A 44 -7.56 13.73 3.24
N ASP A 45 -8.04 14.10 2.05
CA ASP A 45 -7.40 15.13 1.24
C ASP A 45 -7.53 16.51 1.90
N ASN A 46 -8.71 16.83 2.45
CA ASN A 46 -8.93 18.06 3.20
C ASN A 46 -8.15 18.07 4.51
N VAL A 47 -8.06 16.94 5.22
CA VAL A 47 -7.23 16.82 6.43
C VAL A 47 -5.74 17.10 6.11
N ILE A 48 -5.23 16.60 4.98
CA ILE A 48 -3.86 16.88 4.53
C ILE A 48 -3.69 18.37 4.21
N ARG A 49 -4.63 18.98 3.48
CA ARG A 49 -4.60 20.42 3.18
C ARG A 49 -4.62 21.28 4.45
N ILE A 50 -5.45 20.92 5.42
CA ILE A 50 -5.54 21.59 6.73
C ILE A 50 -4.21 21.46 7.48
N SER A 51 -3.62 20.27 7.52
CA SER A 51 -2.30 20.01 8.13
C SER A 51 -1.20 20.87 7.51
N GLN A 52 -1.19 20.98 6.17
CA GLN A 52 -0.24 21.82 5.43
C GLN A 52 -0.48 23.31 5.65
N LEU A 53 -1.75 23.76 5.65
CA LEU A 53 -2.11 25.18 5.81
C LEU A 53 -1.70 25.71 7.19
N PHE A 54 -1.87 24.89 8.24
CA PHE A 54 -1.58 25.28 9.61
C PHE A 54 -0.20 24.85 10.12
N ASP A 55 0.60 24.20 9.27
CA ASP A 55 1.91 23.62 9.60
C ASP A 55 1.89 22.79 10.90
N ILE A 56 0.91 21.87 10.98
CA ILE A 56 0.74 20.98 12.14
C ILE A 56 0.78 19.53 11.70
N SER A 57 1.40 18.67 12.53
CA SER A 57 1.40 17.24 12.29
C SER A 57 -0.03 16.67 12.34
N LEU A 58 -0.30 15.67 11.50
CA LEU A 58 -1.59 14.98 11.48
C LEU A 58 -1.98 14.40 12.85
N ASN A 59 -1.01 13.98 13.66
CA ASN A 59 -1.24 13.51 15.03
C ASN A 59 -1.67 14.62 16.00
N ASN A 60 -1.27 15.86 15.76
CA ASN A 60 -1.70 17.01 16.57
C ASN A 60 -3.05 17.57 16.09
N LEU A 61 -3.32 17.48 14.79
CA LEU A 61 -4.59 17.89 14.20
C LEU A 61 -5.72 16.90 14.51
N LEU A 62 -5.41 15.62 14.44
CA LEU A 62 -6.33 14.54 14.75
C LEU A 62 -5.94 13.97 16.11
N LEU A 63 -6.73 14.24 17.15
CA LEU A 63 -6.46 13.66 18.47
C LEU A 63 -6.31 12.14 18.36
N GLU A 64 -5.33 11.60 19.09
CA GLU A 64 -5.12 10.15 19.20
C GLU A 64 -6.43 9.46 19.56
N GLY A 65 -6.88 8.55 18.69
CA GLY A 65 -8.14 7.80 18.87
C GLY A 65 -9.27 8.16 17.91
N SER A 66 -9.11 9.15 17.02
CA SER A 66 -10.10 9.33 15.94
C SER A 66 -9.97 8.23 14.87
N ASN A 67 -11.10 7.65 14.44
CA ASN A 67 -11.15 6.61 13.39
C ASN A 67 -10.41 7.03 12.09
N MET A 68 -10.26 8.33 11.84
CA MET A 68 -9.50 8.85 10.69
C MET A 68 -7.99 8.60 10.79
N VAL A 69 -7.37 8.78 11.96
CA VAL A 69 -5.94 8.49 12.15
C VAL A 69 -5.65 7.03 11.91
N GLU A 70 -6.50 6.16 12.46
CA GLU A 70 -6.40 4.71 12.29
C GLU A 70 -6.51 4.34 10.82
N ASN A 71 -7.49 4.90 10.09
CA ASN A 71 -7.65 4.67 8.65
C ASN A 71 -6.45 5.15 7.82
N ILE A 72 -5.84 6.30 8.16
CA ILE A 72 -4.65 6.81 7.48
C ILE A 72 -3.45 5.89 7.73
N LYS A 73 -3.18 5.53 9.00
CA LYS A 73 -2.09 4.60 9.37
C LYS A 73 -2.27 3.25 8.69
N LYS A 74 -3.48 2.72 8.70
CA LYS A 74 -3.86 1.46 8.04
C LYS A 74 -3.64 1.51 6.53
N LYS A 75 -4.04 2.60 5.86
CA LYS A 75 -3.82 2.78 4.40
C LYS A 75 -2.33 2.86 4.07
N ALA A 76 -1.54 3.57 4.87
CA ALA A 76 -0.09 3.64 4.72
C ALA A 76 0.57 2.27 4.93
N GLU A 77 0.15 1.51 5.94
CA GLU A 77 0.62 0.15 6.20
C GLU A 77 0.32 -0.78 5.03
N ILE A 78 -0.91 -0.76 4.50
CA ILE A 78 -1.29 -1.53 3.30
C ILE A 78 -0.39 -1.18 2.12
N ASN A 79 -0.12 0.11 1.89
CA ASN A 79 0.72 0.54 0.78
C ASN A 79 2.17 0.02 0.91
N ASN A 80 2.73 0.05 2.13
CA ASN A 80 4.03 -0.52 2.41
C ASN A 80 4.04 -2.04 2.22
N LEU A 81 3.02 -2.76 2.70
CA LEU A 81 2.91 -4.21 2.50
C LEU A 81 2.79 -4.58 1.02
N LYS A 82 2.04 -3.81 0.22
CA LYS A 82 1.99 -3.98 -1.23
C LYS A 82 3.37 -3.82 -1.84
N LYS A 83 4.10 -2.76 -1.49
CA LYS A 83 5.48 -2.54 -1.94
C LYS A 83 6.38 -3.75 -1.62
N TYR A 84 6.31 -4.29 -0.40
CA TYR A 84 7.06 -5.48 -0.03
C TYR A 84 6.64 -6.73 -0.82
N SER A 85 5.34 -6.91 -1.05
CA SER A 85 4.82 -8.00 -1.88
C SER A 85 5.26 -7.90 -3.35
N TYR A 86 5.44 -6.70 -3.90
CA TYR A 86 6.00 -6.54 -5.25
C TYR A 86 7.49 -6.89 -5.28
N CYS A 87 8.25 -6.56 -4.25
CA CYS A 87 9.67 -6.93 -4.16
C CYS A 87 9.88 -8.44 -4.19
N THR A 88 9.01 -9.24 -3.55
CA THR A 88 9.14 -10.72 -3.57
C THR A 88 8.95 -11.30 -4.98
N VAL A 89 8.01 -10.75 -5.75
CA VAL A 89 7.79 -11.16 -7.15
C VAL A 89 9.02 -10.82 -7.99
N ILE A 90 9.61 -9.63 -7.81
CA ILE A 90 10.82 -9.23 -8.54
C ILE A 90 11.98 -10.20 -8.23
N THR A 91 12.18 -10.56 -6.96
CA THR A 91 13.24 -11.51 -6.58
C THR A 91 13.03 -12.90 -7.17
N ASP A 92 11.78 -13.37 -7.29
CA ASP A 92 11.47 -14.66 -7.91
C ASP A 92 11.72 -14.65 -9.42
N LEU A 93 11.45 -13.53 -10.10
CA LEU A 93 11.81 -13.34 -11.50
C LEU A 93 13.33 -13.36 -11.72
N VAL A 94 14.11 -12.81 -10.78
CA VAL A 94 15.58 -12.88 -10.83
C VAL A 94 16.06 -14.32 -10.69
N PHE A 95 15.53 -15.09 -9.73
CA PHE A 95 15.88 -16.51 -9.60
C PHE A 95 15.52 -17.31 -10.84
N LEU A 96 14.34 -17.05 -11.42
CA LEU A 96 13.93 -17.67 -12.68
C LEU A 96 14.89 -17.33 -13.83
N PHE A 97 15.31 -16.07 -13.94
CA PHE A 97 16.27 -15.64 -14.95
C PHE A 97 17.64 -16.32 -14.79
N ILE A 98 18.11 -16.52 -13.55
CA ILE A 98 19.36 -17.26 -13.28
C ILE A 98 19.24 -18.71 -13.76
N ILE A 99 18.13 -19.38 -13.45
CA ILE A 99 17.87 -20.75 -13.89
C ILE A 99 17.82 -20.81 -15.43
N LEU A 100 17.10 -19.89 -16.07
CA LEU A 100 17.00 -19.80 -17.53
C LEU A 100 18.36 -19.58 -18.19
N SER A 101 19.17 -18.66 -17.66
CA SER A 101 20.51 -18.36 -18.19
C SER A 101 21.43 -19.58 -18.16
N SER A 102 21.24 -20.47 -17.17
CA SER A 102 22.01 -21.71 -17.09
C SER A 102 21.76 -22.67 -18.26
N HIS A 103 20.54 -22.67 -18.80
CA HIS A 103 20.20 -23.47 -19.98
C HIS A 103 20.85 -22.94 -21.27
N TYR A 104 21.36 -21.70 -21.31
CA TYR A 104 21.97 -21.07 -22.48
C TYR A 104 23.49 -21.19 -22.61
N GLY A 105 24.11 -22.10 -21.84
CA GLY A 105 25.52 -22.46 -21.99
C GLY A 105 26.40 -22.10 -20.80
N ALA A 106 25.81 -21.64 -19.69
CA ALA A 106 26.48 -21.48 -18.41
C ALA A 106 26.10 -22.65 -17.48
N GLU A 107 26.95 -23.67 -17.39
CA GLU A 107 26.71 -24.77 -16.44
C GLU A 107 26.81 -24.23 -14.99
N LEU A 108 25.67 -24.20 -14.29
CA LEU A 108 25.63 -23.86 -12.88
C LEU A 108 25.91 -25.10 -12.01
N PRO A 109 26.73 -24.99 -10.95
CA PRO A 109 26.84 -26.03 -9.94
C PRO A 109 25.48 -26.41 -9.35
N ILE A 110 25.28 -27.71 -9.11
CA ILE A 110 24.03 -28.25 -8.52
C ILE A 110 23.67 -27.58 -7.19
N SER A 111 24.68 -27.19 -6.40
CA SER A 111 24.47 -26.47 -5.13
C SER A 111 23.77 -25.12 -5.31
N ILE A 112 24.06 -24.40 -6.40
CA ILE A 112 23.40 -23.12 -6.72
C ILE A 112 21.95 -23.37 -7.13
N LEU A 113 21.69 -24.40 -7.94
CA LEU A 113 20.32 -24.77 -8.32
C LEU A 113 19.46 -25.07 -7.08
N ILE A 114 19.96 -25.91 -6.17
CA ILE A 114 19.27 -26.23 -4.90
C ILE A 114 19.03 -24.96 -4.08
N ALA A 115 20.04 -24.09 -3.95
CA ALA A 115 19.91 -22.83 -3.22
C ALA A 115 18.84 -21.90 -3.81
N THR A 116 18.77 -21.78 -5.15
CA THR A 116 17.74 -20.96 -5.82
C THR A 116 16.33 -21.52 -5.64
N CYS A 117 16.16 -22.85 -5.70
CA CYS A 117 14.87 -23.50 -5.43
C CYS A 117 14.39 -23.26 -3.98
N ILE A 118 15.30 -23.39 -3.01
CA ILE A 118 14.99 -23.07 -1.61
C ILE A 118 14.63 -21.60 -1.45
N GLY A 119 15.39 -20.70 -2.09
CA GLY A 119 15.14 -19.26 -2.09
C GLY A 119 13.76 -18.89 -2.62
N ILE A 120 13.36 -19.45 -3.77
CA ILE A 120 12.02 -19.28 -4.35
C ILE A 120 10.94 -19.77 -3.36
N GLY A 121 11.13 -20.95 -2.76
CA GLY A 121 10.18 -21.50 -1.78
C GLY A 121 9.97 -20.57 -0.57
N VAL A 122 11.06 -20.04 -0.01
CA VAL A 122 11.03 -19.08 1.11
C VAL A 122 10.34 -17.78 0.68
N ASN A 123 10.68 -17.24 -0.49
CA ASN A 123 10.06 -16.01 -1.00
C ASN A 123 8.55 -16.16 -1.23
N ILE A 124 8.10 -17.29 -1.77
CA ILE A 124 6.67 -17.57 -1.95
C ILE A 124 5.96 -17.58 -0.59
N ALA A 125 6.57 -18.17 0.45
CA ALA A 125 6.01 -18.15 1.80
C ALA A 125 5.91 -16.72 2.37
N VAL A 126 6.94 -15.90 2.17
CA VAL A 126 6.95 -14.48 2.56
C VAL A 126 5.89 -13.68 1.80
N MET A 127 5.76 -13.90 0.49
CA MET A 127 4.72 -13.29 -0.33
C MET A 127 3.33 -13.65 0.22
N PHE A 128 3.09 -14.91 0.54
CA PHE A 128 1.82 -15.37 1.09
C PHE A 128 1.51 -14.69 2.45
N TYR A 129 2.52 -14.51 3.30
CA TYR A 129 2.38 -13.75 4.55
C TYR A 129 1.91 -12.31 4.29
N PHE A 130 2.56 -11.58 3.37
CA PHE A 130 2.18 -10.21 3.05
C PHE A 130 0.77 -10.12 2.47
N LEU A 131 0.42 -11.01 1.54
CA LEU A 131 -0.93 -11.05 0.95
C LEU A 131 -2.01 -11.33 2.01
N ASN A 132 -1.72 -12.21 2.98
CA ASN A 132 -2.65 -12.50 4.06
C ASN A 132 -2.80 -11.30 5.02
N ARG A 133 -1.70 -10.58 5.32
CA ARG A 133 -1.76 -9.34 6.13
C ARG A 133 -2.54 -8.24 5.43
N ILE A 134 -2.31 -8.02 4.12
CA ILE A 134 -3.05 -7.04 3.32
C ILE A 134 -4.56 -7.35 3.34
N LYS A 135 -4.95 -8.62 3.24
CA LYS A 135 -6.37 -9.02 3.31
C LYS A 135 -7.03 -8.63 4.62
N ILE A 136 -6.37 -8.92 5.74
CA ILE A 136 -6.89 -8.62 7.08
C ILE A 136 -7.08 -7.11 7.23
N LEU A 137 -6.16 -6.32 6.66
CA LEU A 137 -6.24 -4.87 6.70
C LEU A 137 -7.29 -4.31 5.72
N GLU A 138 -7.29 -4.68 4.44
CA GLU A 138 -8.21 -4.08 3.45
C GLU A 138 -9.68 -4.48 3.62
N ASP A 139 -10.01 -5.42 4.52
CA ASP A 139 -11.35 -6.03 4.64
C ASP A 139 -11.90 -6.49 3.28
N LYS A 140 -10.99 -6.86 2.38
CA LYS A 140 -11.31 -7.26 1.01
C LYS A 140 -12.13 -8.54 1.06
N THR A 141 -13.23 -8.56 0.28
CA THR A 141 -13.99 -9.80 0.11
C THR A 141 -13.08 -10.92 -0.38
N LYS A 142 -13.25 -12.14 0.16
CA LYS A 142 -12.47 -13.34 -0.21
C LYS A 142 -12.45 -13.60 -1.73
N LYS A 143 -13.37 -13.01 -2.51
CA LYS A 143 -13.48 -13.16 -3.97
C LYS A 143 -12.48 -12.26 -4.73
N GLN A 144 -12.32 -11.00 -4.31
CA GLN A 144 -11.40 -10.05 -4.95
C GLN A 144 -9.94 -10.51 -4.80
N GLN A 145 -9.56 -10.89 -3.58
CA GLN A 145 -8.20 -11.35 -3.28
C GLN A 145 -7.85 -12.67 -4.00
N ARG A 146 -8.80 -13.60 -4.09
CA ARG A 146 -8.59 -14.86 -4.83
C ARG A 146 -8.29 -14.62 -6.30
N LYS A 147 -8.87 -13.59 -6.94
CA LYS A 147 -8.54 -13.22 -8.32
C LYS A 147 -7.08 -12.75 -8.45
N GLU A 148 -6.60 -11.87 -7.57
CA GLU A 148 -5.22 -11.37 -7.60
C GLU A 148 -4.19 -12.51 -7.39
N ILE A 149 -4.45 -13.41 -6.42
CA ILE A 149 -3.62 -14.59 -6.19
C ILE A 149 -3.64 -15.53 -7.40
N PHE A 150 -4.82 -15.79 -7.98
CA PHE A 150 -4.99 -16.68 -9.12
C PHE A 150 -4.24 -16.17 -10.36
N ILE A 151 -4.29 -14.86 -10.63
CA ILE A 151 -3.52 -14.22 -11.72
C ILE A 151 -2.02 -14.42 -11.48
N THR A 152 -1.54 -14.22 -10.25
CA THR A 152 -0.13 -14.39 -9.91
C THR A 152 0.34 -15.82 -10.13
N ILE A 153 -0.44 -16.81 -9.69
CA ILE A 153 -0.16 -18.24 -9.91
C ILE A 153 -0.12 -18.57 -11.41
N ILE A 154 -1.09 -18.07 -12.19
CA ILE A 154 -1.11 -18.26 -13.65
C ILE A 154 0.15 -17.72 -14.30
N LEU A 155 0.61 -16.52 -13.92
CA LEU A 155 1.83 -15.92 -14.45
C LEU A 155 3.07 -16.76 -14.12
N CYS A 156 3.17 -17.29 -12.88
CA CYS A 156 4.25 -18.19 -12.49
C CYS A 156 4.22 -19.50 -13.29
N ILE A 157 3.04 -20.09 -13.50
CA ILE A 157 2.88 -21.32 -14.29
C ILE A 157 3.24 -21.07 -15.75
N LEU A 158 2.77 -19.97 -16.35
CA LEU A 158 3.14 -19.57 -17.71
C LEU A 158 4.66 -19.41 -17.85
N ALA A 159 5.29 -18.74 -16.90
CA ALA A 159 6.74 -18.57 -16.89
C ALA A 159 7.46 -19.92 -16.83
N PHE A 160 7.00 -20.84 -15.97
CA PHE A 160 7.53 -22.20 -15.88
C PHE A 160 7.34 -23.01 -17.16
N VAL A 161 6.15 -22.99 -17.77
CA VAL A 161 5.86 -23.69 -19.03
C VAL A 161 6.75 -23.17 -20.16
N VAL A 162 6.95 -21.86 -20.25
CA VAL A 162 7.89 -21.26 -21.20
C VAL A 162 9.30 -21.79 -20.98
N THR A 163 9.75 -21.96 -19.73
CA THR A 163 11.08 -22.54 -19.44
C THR A 163 11.20 -23.99 -19.91
N MET A 164 10.16 -24.81 -19.72
CA MET A 164 10.13 -26.21 -20.16
C MET A 164 10.17 -26.31 -21.69
N LEU A 165 9.40 -25.48 -22.39
CA LEU A 165 9.35 -25.46 -23.86
C LEU A 165 10.72 -25.04 -24.44
N VAL A 166 11.35 -24.02 -23.88
CA VAL A 166 12.69 -23.57 -24.29
C VAL A 166 13.73 -24.68 -24.11
N SER A 167 13.65 -25.46 -23.02
CA SER A 167 14.52 -26.60 -22.78
C SER A 167 14.29 -27.74 -23.79
N TRP A 168 13.02 -28.00 -24.14
CA TRP A 168 12.64 -29.08 -25.05
C TRP A 168 13.11 -28.85 -26.49
N PHE A 169 13.11 -27.61 -26.98
CA PHE A 169 13.62 -27.27 -28.32
C PHE A 169 15.15 -27.36 -28.47
N LYS A 170 15.90 -27.60 -27.37
CA LYS A 170 17.35 -27.75 -27.39
C LYS A 170 17.84 -29.20 -27.53
N HIS A 171 16.95 -30.18 -27.44
CA HIS A 171 17.22 -31.59 -27.70
C HIS A 171 16.71 -31.99 -29.09
#